data_AF-A0A2D6LWF0-F1
#
_entry.id   AF-A0A2D6LWF0-F1
#
_cell.length_a   1.000
_cell.length_b   1.000
_cell.length_c   1.000
_cell.angle_alpha   90.00
_cell.angle_beta   90.00
_cell.angle_gamma   90.00
#
_symmetry.space_group_name_H-M   'P 1'
#
loop_
_entity.id
_entity.type
_entity.pdbx_description
1 polymer ?
#
loop_
_entity_poly.entity_id
_entity_poly.type
_entity_poly.pdbx_seq_one_letter_code
_entity_poly.pdbx_strand_id
1 'polypeptide(L)'
;MKDHKILIALAVILVVTLYFSDFTNISGSAVVSKCNDGIDNDGDDYIDSLDMGCADGIGGERTRCQDGKDNDNDGKIDLADPHCIDVQDDNEKGGKCEDGIDNDGDDYIDFPQDKGCSDMNDGETSRCQDDVDNDRDGFTDLADSGCQNIQDDNERCEADSECNINCLATETATCSTEG
;
A
#
# COMPACT_ATOMS: atom_id res chain seq x y z
N MET A 1 58.09 -32.00 49.45
CA MET A 1 57.49 -30.64 49.56
C MET A 1 57.29 -29.93 48.22
N LYS A 2 58.04 -30.24 47.15
CA LYS A 2 57.83 -29.68 45.80
C LYS A 2 56.63 -30.31 45.07
N ASP A 3 56.37 -31.59 45.30
CA ASP A 3 55.34 -32.34 44.55
C ASP A 3 53.90 -31.96 44.92
N HIS A 4 53.66 -31.59 46.19
CA HIS A 4 52.33 -31.16 46.63
C HIS A 4 51.90 -29.81 46.05
N LYS A 5 52.85 -28.90 45.79
CA LYS A 5 52.55 -27.60 45.18
C LYS A 5 52.16 -27.74 43.70
N ILE A 6 52.78 -28.70 43.01
CA ILE A 6 52.44 -29.05 41.62
C ILE A 6 51.04 -29.69 41.58
N LEU A 7 50.75 -30.60 42.52
CA LEU A 7 49.44 -31.25 42.60
C LEU A 7 48.30 -30.25 42.86
N ILE A 8 48.51 -29.27 43.74
CA ILE A 8 47.53 -28.21 44.02
C ILE A 8 47.38 -27.26 42.83
N ALA A 9 48.48 -26.87 42.17
CA ALA A 9 48.42 -26.02 40.99
C ALA A 9 47.67 -26.69 39.82
N LEU A 10 47.91 -27.99 39.60
CA LEU A 10 47.19 -28.77 38.60
C LEU A 10 45.71 -28.91 38.97
N ALA A 11 45.37 -29.12 40.25
CA ALA A 11 43.98 -29.19 40.70
C ALA A 11 43.24 -27.85 40.57
N VAL A 12 43.89 -26.71 40.83
CA VAL A 12 43.29 -25.38 40.64
C VAL A 12 43.11 -25.08 39.17
N ILE A 13 44.08 -25.41 38.31
CA ILE A 13 43.92 -25.27 36.85
C ILE A 13 42.80 -26.17 36.34
N LEU A 14 42.68 -27.40 36.85
CA LEU A 14 41.58 -28.30 36.50
C LEU A 14 40.23 -27.73 36.96
N VAL A 15 40.12 -27.20 38.19
CA VAL A 15 38.88 -26.59 38.68
C VAL A 15 38.55 -25.31 37.91
N VAL A 16 39.54 -24.46 37.61
CA VAL A 16 39.34 -23.23 36.82
C VAL A 16 38.92 -23.59 35.38
N THR A 17 39.57 -24.54 34.72
CA THR A 17 39.17 -24.97 33.37
C THR A 17 37.81 -25.68 33.36
N LEU A 18 37.46 -26.44 34.40
CA LEU A 18 36.14 -27.05 34.54
C LEU A 18 35.04 -26.02 34.89
N TYR A 19 35.35 -24.91 35.56
CA TYR A 19 34.41 -23.81 35.81
C TYR A 19 34.29 -22.82 34.62
N PHE A 20 35.35 -22.63 33.83
CA PHE A 20 35.33 -21.75 32.65
C PHE A 20 34.81 -22.46 31.37
N SER A 21 34.60 -23.78 31.41
CA SER A 21 33.98 -24.53 30.31
C SER A 21 32.50 -24.19 30.10
N ASP A 22 31.85 -23.50 31.05
CA ASP A 22 30.45 -23.09 30.93
C ASP A 22 30.27 -21.67 30.33
N PHE A 23 31.34 -21.01 29.87
CA PHE A 23 31.29 -19.64 29.32
C PHE A 23 31.62 -19.52 27.82
N THR A 24 31.56 -20.62 27.06
CA THR A 24 31.54 -20.56 25.58
C THR A 24 30.31 -21.25 25.02
N ASN A 25 29.14 -20.68 25.31
CA ASN A 25 28.00 -20.71 24.39
C ASN A 25 27.43 -19.29 24.29
N ILE A 26 28.24 -18.38 23.75
CA ILE A 26 27.70 -17.33 22.89
C ILE A 26 27.65 -17.96 21.49
N SER A 27 26.58 -18.69 21.23
CA SER A 27 26.01 -18.75 19.90
C SER A 27 24.57 -18.29 20.07
N GLY A 28 24.35 -16.99 19.95
CA GLY A 28 23.09 -16.53 19.38
C GLY A 28 22.93 -17.25 18.06
N SER A 29 22.00 -18.18 18.00
CA SER A 29 21.61 -18.85 16.76
C SER A 29 20.16 -19.32 16.88
N ALA A 30 19.27 -18.37 17.15
CA ALA A 30 18.33 -18.04 16.10
C ALA A 30 18.96 -16.82 15.41
N VAL A 31 19.16 -16.87 14.10
CA VAL A 31 19.25 -15.60 13.36
C VAL A 31 17.86 -15.01 13.53
N VAL A 32 17.74 -13.99 14.39
CA VAL A 32 16.55 -13.15 14.38
C VAL A 32 16.64 -12.41 13.04
N SER A 33 15.95 -12.96 12.04
CA SER A 33 15.72 -12.34 10.74
C SER A 33 14.47 -11.48 10.87
N LYS A 34 14.30 -10.54 9.94
CA LYS A 34 13.02 -9.86 9.73
C LYS A 34 11.88 -10.85 9.41
N CYS A 35 12.19 -12.13 9.31
CA CYS A 35 11.23 -13.16 9.06
C CYS A 35 10.76 -13.93 10.32
N ASN A 36 11.20 -13.53 11.53
CA ASN A 36 10.94 -14.31 12.75
C ASN A 36 11.05 -13.54 14.09
N ASP A 37 10.71 -12.24 14.13
CA ASP A 37 10.82 -11.38 15.32
C ASP A 37 9.49 -10.99 16.04
N GLY A 38 8.36 -11.53 15.57
CA GLY A 38 6.98 -11.20 15.90
C GLY A 38 6.36 -9.90 15.33
N ILE A 39 6.89 -9.27 14.28
CA ILE A 39 6.48 -8.00 13.65
C ILE A 39 6.32 -8.09 12.09
N ASP A 40 5.35 -7.39 11.49
CA ASP A 40 5.05 -7.25 10.04
C ASP A 40 6.00 -6.25 9.43
N ASN A 41 6.92 -6.77 8.63
CA ASN A 41 8.08 -6.08 8.16
C ASN A 41 7.95 -5.62 6.66
N ASP A 42 6.87 -5.92 5.93
CA ASP A 42 6.50 -5.43 4.58
C ASP A 42 5.09 -4.85 4.47
N GLY A 43 4.34 -4.91 5.56
CA GLY A 43 3.17 -4.10 5.80
C GLY A 43 1.99 -4.44 4.91
N ASP A 44 1.95 -5.63 4.30
CA ASP A 44 0.78 -6.17 3.59
C ASP A 44 -0.33 -6.65 4.56
N ASP A 45 -0.22 -6.22 5.84
CA ASP A 45 -0.92 -6.61 7.06
C ASP A 45 -0.42 -7.92 7.70
N TYR A 46 0.74 -8.43 7.30
CA TYR A 46 1.22 -9.72 7.74
C TYR A 46 2.56 -9.73 8.49
N ILE A 47 2.62 -10.34 9.67
CA ILE A 47 3.81 -10.36 10.54
C ILE A 47 4.92 -11.39 10.22
N ASP A 48 6.14 -10.96 9.80
CA ASP A 48 7.47 -11.67 9.74
C ASP A 48 7.57 -13.00 9.01
N SER A 49 6.79 -13.95 9.45
CA SER A 49 6.64 -15.22 8.78
C SER A 49 5.43 -15.14 7.86
N LEU A 50 4.83 -13.96 7.75
CA LEU A 50 3.52 -13.74 7.21
C LEU A 50 3.55 -12.63 6.14
N ASP A 51 4.45 -11.66 6.28
CA ASP A 51 4.77 -10.57 5.35
C ASP A 51 5.32 -11.11 4.03
N MET A 52 5.37 -10.30 2.97
CA MET A 52 5.91 -10.53 1.62
C MET A 52 7.16 -9.67 1.30
N GLY A 53 7.91 -9.04 2.19
CA GLY A 53 9.13 -8.25 1.94
C GLY A 53 10.40 -8.67 2.68
N CYS A 54 10.41 -9.70 3.51
CA CYS A 54 11.65 -10.15 4.16
C CYS A 54 12.67 -11.00 3.35
N ALA A 55 12.60 -11.00 2.00
CA ALA A 55 12.97 -12.00 0.96
C ALA A 55 14.24 -12.80 1.19
N ASP A 56 15.17 -12.15 1.83
CA ASP A 56 16.56 -12.45 1.77
C ASP A 56 17.30 -12.00 3.05
N GLY A 57 16.61 -11.98 4.20
CA GLY A 57 17.21 -12.15 5.54
C GLY A 57 17.91 -13.52 5.76
N ILE A 58 18.47 -14.08 4.67
CA ILE A 58 18.56 -15.48 4.20
C ILE A 58 17.21 -16.20 4.23
N GLY A 59 16.34 -15.81 3.29
CA GLY A 59 15.01 -16.38 3.07
C GLY A 59 13.95 -15.69 3.91
N GLY A 60 13.48 -14.54 3.46
CA GLY A 60 12.15 -14.11 3.85
C GLY A 60 11.29 -13.79 2.68
N GLU A 61 10.53 -12.74 2.83
CA GLU A 61 9.33 -12.49 2.13
C GLU A 61 9.50 -11.59 0.87
N ARG A 62 8.93 -11.99 -0.29
CA ARG A 62 9.11 -11.28 -1.58
C ARG A 62 7.80 -10.69 -2.05
N THR A 63 7.86 -9.41 -2.41
CA THR A 63 6.62 -8.66 -2.57
C THR A 63 5.99 -9.10 -3.87
N ARG A 64 4.71 -8.84 -4.08
CA ARG A 64 4.01 -9.30 -5.30
C ARG A 64 4.79 -9.01 -6.57
N CYS A 65 5.52 -7.90 -6.58
CA CYS A 65 6.29 -7.45 -7.73
C CYS A 65 7.74 -7.92 -7.83
N GLN A 66 8.18 -8.83 -6.97
CA GLN A 66 9.46 -9.53 -7.10
C GLN A 66 9.42 -10.97 -6.61
N ASP A 67 8.23 -11.51 -6.36
CA ASP A 67 8.04 -12.86 -5.87
C ASP A 67 8.05 -13.91 -6.97
N GLY A 68 8.14 -13.48 -8.23
CA GLY A 68 8.13 -14.33 -9.41
C GLY A 68 6.73 -14.65 -9.94
N LYS A 69 5.67 -14.01 -9.45
CA LYS A 69 4.28 -14.34 -9.79
C LYS A 69 3.59 -13.21 -10.56
N ASP A 70 2.39 -13.54 -10.98
CA ASP A 70 1.39 -12.65 -11.57
C ASP A 70 0.21 -12.72 -10.60
N ASN A 71 0.23 -11.85 -9.59
CA ASN A 71 -0.67 -11.84 -8.45
C ASN A 71 -2.01 -11.17 -8.77
N ASP A 72 -2.21 -10.70 -10.02
CA ASP A 72 -3.48 -10.17 -10.53
C ASP A 72 -4.08 -10.96 -11.72
N ASN A 73 -3.29 -11.78 -12.39
CA ASN A 73 -3.61 -12.65 -13.54
C ASN A 73 -3.80 -11.91 -14.87
N ASP A 74 -3.10 -10.79 -15.09
CA ASP A 74 -3.14 -10.05 -16.34
C ASP A 74 -2.19 -10.62 -17.45
N GLY A 75 -1.35 -11.59 -17.08
CA GLY A 75 -0.38 -12.26 -17.94
C GLY A 75 1.03 -11.68 -17.88
N LYS A 76 1.28 -10.72 -16.98
CA LYS A 76 2.57 -10.08 -16.73
C LYS A 76 3.01 -10.37 -15.30
N ILE A 77 4.31 -10.28 -15.05
CA ILE A 77 4.94 -10.87 -13.86
C ILE A 77 5.95 -9.89 -13.30
N ASP A 78 5.93 -9.68 -11.98
CA ASP A 78 6.87 -8.83 -11.27
C ASP A 78 7.00 -7.45 -11.96
N LEU A 79 8.21 -6.91 -12.05
CA LEU A 79 8.55 -5.74 -12.86
C LEU A 79 8.17 -5.77 -14.36
N ALA A 80 7.74 -6.92 -14.90
CA ALA A 80 7.18 -6.95 -16.25
C ALA A 80 5.67 -6.61 -16.26
N ASP A 81 5.02 -6.68 -15.10
CA ASP A 81 3.70 -6.14 -14.81
C ASP A 81 3.75 -4.60 -14.68
N PRO A 82 2.93 -3.83 -15.43
CA PRO A 82 2.76 -2.40 -15.29
C PRO A 82 2.14 -1.96 -13.97
N HIS A 83 1.36 -2.81 -13.32
CA HIS A 83 0.83 -2.56 -11.99
C HIS A 83 1.94 -2.72 -10.94
N CYS A 84 3.01 -3.45 -11.27
CA CYS A 84 4.25 -3.41 -10.50
C CYS A 84 5.07 -2.17 -10.79
N ILE A 85 5.02 -1.26 -9.82
CA ILE A 85 5.81 -0.04 -9.88
C ILE A 85 7.30 -0.36 -9.73
N ASP A 86 7.65 -1.26 -8.80
CA ASP A 86 9.00 -1.77 -8.62
C ASP A 86 9.04 -3.10 -7.84
N VAL A 87 10.24 -3.61 -7.54
CA VAL A 87 10.42 -4.91 -6.89
C VAL A 87 9.86 -4.96 -5.49
N GLN A 88 9.61 -3.86 -4.81
CA GLN A 88 9.07 -3.84 -3.44
C GLN A 88 7.57 -3.58 -3.42
N ASP A 89 6.96 -3.45 -4.58
CA ASP A 89 5.53 -3.29 -4.69
C ASP A 89 4.84 -4.62 -4.34
N ASP A 90 3.84 -4.52 -3.47
CA ASP A 90 3.04 -5.65 -3.00
C ASP A 90 1.65 -5.68 -3.63
N ASN A 91 1.45 -4.89 -4.68
CA ASN A 91 0.22 -4.90 -5.44
C ASN A 91 0.51 -5.05 -6.93
N GLU A 92 0.27 -6.23 -7.46
CA GLU A 92 0.16 -6.44 -8.90
C GLU A 92 -1.24 -6.14 -9.43
N LYS A 93 -2.21 -5.91 -8.56
CA LYS A 93 -3.59 -5.70 -9.00
C LYS A 93 -3.79 -4.25 -9.38
N GLY A 94 -4.16 -4.05 -10.64
CA GLY A 94 -4.65 -2.78 -11.12
C GLY A 94 -5.80 -2.23 -10.29
N GLY A 95 -5.91 -0.90 -10.28
CA GLY A 95 -6.95 -0.16 -9.59
C GLY A 95 -8.33 -0.45 -10.15
N LYS A 96 -9.37 0.12 -9.52
CA LYS A 96 -10.72 0.11 -10.11
C LYS A 96 -10.75 0.83 -11.45
N CYS A 97 -9.85 1.79 -11.61
CA CYS A 97 -9.68 2.62 -12.79
C CYS A 97 -9.02 1.95 -14.00
N GLU A 98 -8.77 0.65 -13.95
CA GLU A 98 -8.34 -0.14 -15.10
C GLU A 98 -8.92 -1.56 -15.13
N ASP A 99 -9.96 -1.82 -14.32
CA ASP A 99 -10.55 -3.15 -14.19
C ASP A 99 -11.64 -3.45 -15.24
N GLY A 100 -11.97 -2.46 -16.09
CA GLY A 100 -12.95 -2.62 -17.16
C GLY A 100 -14.40 -2.57 -16.68
N ILE A 101 -14.63 -2.11 -15.44
CA ILE A 101 -15.95 -1.96 -14.83
C ILE A 101 -16.13 -0.49 -14.44
N ASP A 102 -17.30 0.06 -14.74
CA ASP A 102 -17.79 1.31 -14.18
C ASP A 102 -18.17 1.07 -12.70
N ASN A 103 -17.23 1.30 -11.78
CA ASN A 103 -17.38 1.05 -10.35
C ASN A 103 -18.11 2.17 -9.62
N ASP A 104 -18.24 3.37 -10.18
CA ASP A 104 -18.98 4.49 -9.59
C ASP A 104 -20.37 4.72 -10.20
N GLY A 105 -20.61 4.22 -11.41
CA GLY A 105 -21.89 4.21 -12.11
C GLY A 105 -22.15 5.45 -12.97
N ASP A 106 -21.11 6.13 -13.46
CA ASP A 106 -21.20 7.37 -14.24
C ASP A 106 -21.19 7.18 -15.78
N ASP A 107 -21.23 5.91 -16.23
CA ASP A 107 -21.11 5.43 -17.62
C ASP A 107 -19.70 5.57 -18.25
N TYR A 108 -18.71 6.07 -17.52
CA TYR A 108 -17.29 5.90 -17.83
C TYR A 108 -16.75 4.68 -17.08
N ILE A 109 -15.67 4.09 -17.58
CA ILE A 109 -15.26 2.75 -17.13
C ILE A 109 -13.87 2.79 -16.48
N ASP A 110 -12.91 3.42 -17.13
CA ASP A 110 -11.52 3.37 -16.71
C ASP A 110 -10.80 4.67 -17.10
N PHE A 111 -9.62 4.87 -16.52
CA PHE A 111 -8.66 5.88 -16.95
C PHE A 111 -8.26 5.68 -18.42
N PRO A 112 -8.08 6.75 -19.23
CA PRO A 112 -8.23 8.18 -18.91
C PRO A 112 -9.61 8.77 -19.24
N GLN A 113 -10.57 7.93 -19.66
CA GLN A 113 -11.87 8.41 -20.10
C GLN A 113 -12.70 8.86 -18.90
N ASP A 114 -12.71 8.03 -17.87
CA ASP A 114 -13.29 8.29 -16.56
C ASP A 114 -12.64 9.53 -15.90
N LYS A 115 -13.45 10.40 -15.28
CA LYS A 115 -12.98 11.60 -14.58
C LYS A 115 -12.91 11.41 -13.06
N GLY A 116 -13.55 10.38 -12.52
CA GLY A 116 -13.33 9.83 -11.17
C GLY A 116 -12.04 9.02 -11.04
N CYS A 117 -11.38 8.70 -12.15
CA CYS A 117 -10.06 8.07 -12.18
C CYS A 117 -8.91 9.04 -12.45
N SER A 118 -7.99 9.17 -11.48
CA SER A 118 -6.80 10.02 -11.62
C SER A 118 -5.61 9.29 -12.28
N ASP A 119 -5.47 7.99 -11.99
CA ASP A 119 -4.56 7.06 -12.65
C ASP A 119 -5.13 5.62 -12.65
N MET A 120 -4.36 4.70 -13.21
CA MET A 120 -4.73 3.30 -13.42
C MET A 120 -4.85 2.49 -12.10
N ASN A 121 -4.06 2.84 -11.08
CA ASN A 121 -4.03 2.13 -9.79
C ASN A 121 -4.99 2.71 -8.75
N ASP A 122 -5.79 3.71 -9.13
CA ASP A 122 -6.67 4.45 -8.23
C ASP A 122 -7.98 3.70 -7.93
N GLY A 123 -8.63 4.14 -6.85
CA GLY A 123 -10.04 3.87 -6.65
C GLY A 123 -10.87 4.80 -7.53
N GLU A 124 -11.86 4.25 -8.22
CA GLU A 124 -12.84 5.03 -8.98
C GLU A 124 -13.86 5.62 -8.02
N THR A 125 -13.90 6.96 -7.97
CA THR A 125 -14.82 7.73 -7.14
C THR A 125 -15.21 9.00 -7.88
N SER A 126 -16.51 9.29 -7.93
CA SER A 126 -16.98 10.49 -8.60
C SER A 126 -16.51 11.76 -7.91
N ARG A 127 -16.46 12.87 -8.65
CA ARG A 127 -16.11 14.19 -8.07
C ARG A 127 -17.08 14.66 -6.98
N CYS A 128 -18.26 14.07 -6.92
CA CYS A 128 -19.25 14.37 -5.89
C CYS A 128 -19.15 13.45 -4.66
N GLN A 129 -18.08 12.65 -4.55
CA GLN A 129 -17.79 11.73 -3.45
C GLN A 129 -16.30 11.62 -3.09
N ASP A 130 -15.45 12.53 -3.58
CA ASP A 130 -14.00 12.47 -3.40
C ASP A 130 -13.48 13.31 -2.22
N ASP A 131 -14.38 13.95 -1.46
CA ASP A 131 -14.08 14.90 -0.38
C ASP A 131 -13.26 16.13 -0.86
N VAL A 132 -13.28 16.46 -2.17
CA VAL A 132 -12.51 17.56 -2.77
C VAL A 132 -13.43 18.57 -3.47
N ASP A 133 -13.25 19.85 -3.13
CA ASP A 133 -13.87 21.00 -3.82
C ASP A 133 -13.22 21.20 -5.21
N ASN A 134 -13.73 20.45 -6.17
CA ASN A 134 -13.24 20.31 -7.54
C ASN A 134 -13.52 21.59 -8.37
N ASP A 135 -14.52 22.39 -8.00
CA ASP A 135 -14.89 23.62 -8.71
C ASP A 135 -14.45 24.92 -8.01
N ARG A 136 -14.10 24.83 -6.72
CA ARG A 136 -13.56 25.86 -5.83
C ARG A 136 -14.57 26.90 -5.37
N ASP A 137 -15.85 26.54 -5.28
CA ASP A 137 -16.92 27.40 -4.77
C ASP A 137 -17.04 27.39 -3.23
N GLY A 138 -16.37 26.42 -2.58
CA GLY A 138 -16.32 26.25 -1.13
C GLY A 138 -17.26 25.17 -0.58
N PHE A 139 -17.95 24.41 -1.43
CA PHE A 139 -18.67 23.20 -1.07
C PHE A 139 -17.94 21.94 -1.58
N THR A 140 -18.33 20.77 -1.09
CA THR A 140 -17.78 19.48 -1.52
C THR A 140 -18.88 18.44 -1.60
N ASP A 141 -18.73 17.50 -2.50
CA ASP A 141 -19.56 16.30 -2.61
C ASP A 141 -21.05 16.62 -2.71
N LEU A 142 -21.92 15.77 -2.15
CA LEU A 142 -23.35 16.02 -2.05
C LEU A 142 -23.76 17.28 -1.26
N ALA A 143 -22.82 17.96 -0.59
CA ALA A 143 -23.10 19.27 0.00
C ALA A 143 -22.95 20.40 -1.04
N ASP A 144 -22.23 20.14 -2.13
CA ASP A 144 -22.18 20.99 -3.31
C ASP A 144 -23.52 20.97 -4.05
N SER A 145 -23.94 22.15 -4.49
CA SER A 145 -25.18 22.32 -5.24
C SER A 145 -25.05 21.99 -6.72
N GLY A 146 -23.84 21.90 -7.25
CA GLY A 146 -23.53 21.34 -8.55
C GLY A 146 -23.66 19.82 -8.59
N CYS A 147 -23.53 19.13 -7.46
CA CYS A 147 -23.72 17.68 -7.37
C CYS A 147 -25.19 17.27 -7.38
N GLN A 148 -25.64 16.64 -8.48
CA GLN A 148 -27.02 16.13 -8.58
C GLN A 148 -27.24 14.85 -7.76
N ASN A 149 -26.22 14.00 -7.68
CA ASN A 149 -26.23 12.73 -6.96
C ASN A 149 -24.78 12.22 -6.78
N ILE A 150 -24.62 11.01 -6.26
CA ILE A 150 -23.31 10.42 -5.97
C ILE A 150 -22.56 9.91 -7.21
N GLN A 151 -23.25 9.73 -8.33
CA GLN A 151 -22.66 9.38 -9.64
C GLN A 151 -22.44 10.63 -10.50
N ASP A 152 -22.75 11.82 -9.97
CA ASP A 152 -22.46 13.05 -10.70
C ASP A 152 -20.98 13.34 -10.60
N ASP A 153 -20.39 13.63 -11.75
CA ASP A 153 -18.95 13.73 -11.93
C ASP A 153 -18.51 15.18 -12.18
N ASN A 154 -19.41 16.10 -11.87
CA ASN A 154 -19.20 17.53 -12.05
C ASN A 154 -19.81 18.33 -10.90
N GLU A 155 -18.95 18.86 -10.04
CA GLU A 155 -19.36 19.82 -9.00
C GLU A 155 -19.70 21.20 -9.57
N ARG A 156 -19.45 21.48 -10.86
CA ARG A 156 -19.83 22.78 -11.42
C ARG A 156 -21.33 22.91 -11.57
N CYS A 157 -21.82 24.05 -11.09
CA CYS A 157 -23.16 24.54 -11.39
C CYS A 157 -23.37 24.73 -12.92
N GLU A 158 -23.93 23.72 -13.59
CA GLU A 158 -24.36 23.83 -14.98
C GLU A 158 -25.81 24.35 -15.08
N ALA A 159 -26.03 25.28 -16.01
CA ALA A 159 -27.39 25.65 -16.42
C ALA A 159 -27.87 24.62 -17.45
N ASP A 160 -29.06 24.05 -17.24
CA ASP A 160 -29.65 23.17 -18.26
C ASP A 160 -29.93 23.93 -19.58
N SER A 161 -30.30 23.21 -20.65
CA SER A 161 -30.62 23.82 -21.96
C SER A 161 -31.77 24.83 -21.91
N GLU A 162 -32.51 24.88 -20.81
CA GLU A 162 -33.61 25.81 -20.56
C GLU A 162 -33.20 26.96 -19.62
N CYS A 163 -31.91 27.06 -19.27
CA CYS A 163 -31.36 28.06 -18.37
C CYS A 163 -31.96 27.98 -16.96
N ASN A 164 -32.48 26.81 -16.57
CA ASN A 164 -32.99 26.56 -15.24
C ASN A 164 -31.81 26.18 -14.34
N ILE A 165 -31.49 27.07 -13.41
CA ILE A 165 -30.39 26.88 -12.49
C ILE A 165 -30.91 26.00 -11.36
N ASN A 166 -30.45 24.75 -11.28
CA ASN A 166 -30.81 23.86 -10.16
C ASN A 166 -29.93 24.10 -8.91
N CYS A 167 -29.19 25.19 -8.87
CA CYS A 167 -28.21 25.55 -7.85
C CYS A 167 -28.56 26.94 -7.27
N LEU A 168 -28.73 27.07 -5.94
CA LEU A 168 -28.75 28.35 -5.23
C LEU A 168 -27.77 28.19 -4.05
N ALA A 169 -26.77 29.05 -3.84
CA ALA A 169 -27.03 30.46 -3.51
C ALA A 169 -25.90 31.49 -3.76
N THR A 170 -24.78 31.20 -4.44
CA THR A 170 -23.69 32.20 -4.54
C THR A 170 -22.98 32.37 -5.89
N GLU A 171 -23.19 31.51 -6.87
CA GLU A 171 -22.45 31.56 -8.14
C GLU A 171 -23.35 32.00 -9.30
N THR A 172 -22.88 32.96 -10.09
CA THR A 172 -23.54 33.33 -11.35
C THR A 172 -23.27 32.26 -12.39
N ALA A 173 -24.16 31.28 -12.54
CA ALA A 173 -24.17 30.40 -13.71
C ALA A 173 -24.29 31.30 -14.97
N THR A 174 -23.23 31.36 -15.78
CA THR A 174 -23.26 32.12 -17.04
C THR A 174 -23.92 31.29 -18.12
N CYS A 175 -25.25 31.40 -18.18
CA CYS A 175 -26.06 30.89 -19.28
C CYS A 175 -25.70 31.64 -20.57
N SER A 176 -24.71 31.12 -21.30
CA SER A 176 -24.30 31.66 -22.59
C SER A 176 -25.23 31.12 -23.66
N THR A 177 -26.35 31.82 -23.88
CA THR A 177 -27.14 31.62 -25.10
C THR A 177 -26.39 32.27 -26.27
N GLU A 178 -25.39 31.59 -26.81
CA GLU A 178 -24.86 31.97 -28.12
C GLU A 178 -25.84 31.52 -29.22
N GLY A 179 -26.65 32.48 -29.65
CA GLY A 179 -26.97 32.80 -31.06
C GLY A 179 -27.48 31.71 -31.99
#